data_AF-A0A848GRX4-F1
#
_entry.id   AF-A0A848GRX4-F1
#
_cell.length_a   1.000
_cell.length_b   1.000
_cell.length_c   1.000
_cell.angle_alpha   90.00
_cell.angle_beta   90.00
_cell.angle_gamma   90.00
#
_symmetry.space_group_name_H-M   'P 1'
#
loop_
_entity.id
_entity.type
_entity.pdbx_description
1 polymer ?
#
loop_
_entity_poly.entity_id
_entity_poly.type
_entity_poly.pdbx_seq_one_letter_code
_entity_poly.pdbx_strand_id
1 'polypeptide(L)'
;MRYIADLIPNKYKVRPDYFKSGAENKRPFSSKAKVISFLTAGLFFLFALVHLRHLPLCLLAIILALGLLPSVHRWLEKKGQFDFTPTIKRTLYGIMLLPLALMTGYFSKADAKLAHEHFLQQQEEKRLAVITAARDSVRKDSLYTCISSLKHQQQKGSLSETEVQSLLAGLDSLAVGPEEKKVLADIRFNIAKEGAVKLVNSGKYKSAVDVLTALLSQAPEDPVLLYNRALCYDKLGAPETAIQDLRLAMKAGSAPAEKYHDKINPVRKRVTGYVTRCCDGTTSYARGRGACSWHGGVCNWNEPQYETYRKYE
;
A
#
# COMPACT_ATOMS: atom_id res chain seq x y z
N MET A 1 -43.68 82.02 54.87
CA MET A 1 -44.61 82.21 53.75
C MET A 1 -45.51 80.97 53.67
N ARG A 2 -46.84 81.16 53.76
CA ARG A 2 -47.84 80.07 53.70
C ARG A 2 -48.12 79.73 52.23
N TYR A 3 -48.15 78.43 51.91
CA TYR A 3 -48.59 77.90 50.62
C TYR A 3 -50.06 78.27 50.38
N ILE A 4 -50.36 78.86 49.23
CA ILE A 4 -51.72 79.14 48.80
C ILE A 4 -52.13 78.02 47.85
N ALA A 5 -53.09 77.21 48.28
CA ALA A 5 -53.70 76.20 47.43
C ALA A 5 -54.44 76.87 46.27
N ASP A 6 -54.43 76.23 45.09
CA ASP A 6 -55.13 76.67 43.86
C ASP A 6 -54.54 77.88 43.11
N LEU A 7 -53.21 78.06 43.14
CA LEU A 7 -52.54 79.10 42.35
C LEU A 7 -52.69 78.93 40.81
N ILE A 8 -52.98 77.72 40.33
CA ILE A 8 -53.12 77.43 38.90
C ILE A 8 -54.58 77.09 38.60
N PRO A 9 -55.29 77.94 37.82
CA PRO A 9 -56.66 77.67 37.39
C PRO A 9 -56.75 76.34 36.63
N ASN A 10 -57.82 75.56 36.88
CA ASN A 10 -58.03 74.23 36.27
C ASN A 10 -57.90 74.20 34.74
N LYS A 11 -58.17 75.31 34.04
CA LYS A 11 -58.01 75.41 32.58
C LYS A 11 -56.56 75.33 32.07
N TYR A 12 -55.59 75.57 32.96
CA TYR A 12 -54.16 75.48 32.66
C TYR A 12 -53.47 74.29 33.34
N LYS A 13 -54.23 73.40 34.01
CA LYS A 13 -53.70 72.10 34.41
C LYS A 13 -53.50 71.28 33.15
N VAL A 14 -52.24 70.93 32.87
CA VAL A 14 -51.91 69.94 31.83
C VAL A 14 -52.66 68.65 32.18
N ARG A 15 -53.55 68.21 31.28
CA ARG A 15 -54.28 66.95 31.48
C ARG A 15 -53.26 65.80 31.48
N PRO A 16 -53.30 64.87 32.44
CA PRO A 16 -52.41 63.70 32.47
C PRO A 16 -52.41 62.94 31.13
N ASP A 17 -53.53 62.99 30.41
CA ASP A 17 -53.76 62.38 29.09
C ASP A 17 -52.76 62.81 28.00
N TYR A 18 -52.11 63.97 28.15
CA TYR A 18 -51.08 64.44 27.21
C TYR A 18 -49.77 63.64 27.30
N PHE A 19 -49.52 63.03 28.46
CA PHE A 19 -48.42 62.08 28.62
C PHE A 19 -48.96 60.70 28.24
N LYS A 20 -48.83 60.30 26.96
CA LYS A 20 -48.93 58.87 26.62
C LYS A 20 -47.85 58.16 27.44
N SER A 21 -48.25 57.48 28.51
CA SER A 21 -47.36 56.64 29.29
C SER A 21 -46.74 55.63 28.33
N GLY A 22 -45.41 55.68 28.18
CA GLY A 22 -44.69 54.67 27.42
C GLY A 22 -45.05 53.28 27.95
N ALA A 23 -45.55 52.44 27.06
CA ALA A 23 -45.93 51.04 27.29
C ALA A 23 -47.02 50.81 28.36
N GLU A 24 -48.29 50.99 27.96
CA GLU A 24 -49.40 50.34 28.67
C GLU A 24 -49.17 48.83 28.78
N ASN A 25 -49.49 48.28 29.96
CA ASN A 25 -49.39 46.87 30.31
C ASN A 25 -50.15 45.99 29.30
N LYS A 26 -49.43 45.50 28.29
CA LYS A 26 -49.95 44.52 27.33
C LYS A 26 -50.45 43.29 28.09
N ARG A 27 -51.69 42.86 27.81
CA ARG A 27 -52.29 41.69 28.47
C ARG A 27 -51.37 40.47 28.31
N PRO A 28 -51.05 39.74 29.39
CA PRO A 28 -50.20 38.56 29.29
C PRO A 28 -50.89 37.51 28.42
N PHE A 29 -50.12 36.93 27.49
CA PHE A 29 -50.54 35.78 26.69
C PHE A 29 -51.15 34.70 27.61
N SER A 30 -52.30 34.13 27.24
CA SER A 30 -52.94 33.09 28.04
C SER A 30 -52.04 31.86 28.14
N SER A 31 -52.08 31.16 29.28
CA SER A 31 -51.18 30.02 29.55
C SER A 31 -51.30 28.94 28.46
N LYS A 32 -52.53 28.61 28.05
CA LYS A 32 -52.81 27.64 26.97
C LYS A 32 -52.25 28.09 25.61
N ALA A 33 -52.38 29.36 25.25
CA ALA A 33 -51.92 29.86 23.95
C ALA A 33 -50.38 29.89 23.85
N LYS A 34 -49.66 30.08 24.97
CA LYS A 34 -48.19 29.96 25.00
C LYS A 34 -47.75 28.53 24.70
N VAL A 35 -48.35 27.55 25.37
CA VAL A 35 -48.00 26.13 25.20
C VAL A 35 -48.20 25.70 23.74
N ILE A 36 -49.34 26.06 23.13
CA ILE A 36 -49.62 25.75 21.73
C ILE A 36 -48.57 26.37 20.80
N SER A 37 -48.21 27.64 21.02
CA SER A 37 -47.23 28.34 20.19
C SER A 37 -45.82 27.69 20.29
N PHE A 38 -45.37 27.31 21.49
CA PHE A 38 -44.10 26.59 21.67
C PHE A 38 -44.12 25.21 20.98
N LEU A 39 -45.22 24.45 21.08
CA LEU A 39 -45.35 23.17 20.40
C LEU A 39 -45.30 23.33 18.86
N THR A 40 -46.03 24.31 18.31
CA THR A 40 -46.00 24.58 16.86
C THR A 40 -44.63 25.06 16.39
N ALA A 41 -43.96 25.91 17.15
CA ALA A 41 -42.59 26.34 16.85
C ALA A 41 -41.62 25.14 16.88
N GLY A 42 -41.78 24.25 17.86
CA GLY A 42 -41.03 23.00 17.95
C GLY A 42 -41.18 22.12 16.72
N LEU A 43 -42.40 21.99 16.17
CA LEU A 43 -42.63 21.25 14.93
C LEU A 43 -41.90 21.85 13.73
N PHE A 44 -41.91 23.18 13.59
CA PHE A 44 -41.15 23.85 12.51
C PHE A 44 -39.63 23.74 12.70
N PHE A 45 -39.13 23.74 13.95
CA PHE A 45 -37.72 23.47 14.22
C PHE A 45 -37.33 22.04 13.86
N LEU A 46 -38.14 21.04 14.20
CA LEU A 46 -37.92 19.65 13.80
C LEU A 46 -37.95 19.51 12.26
N PHE A 47 -38.89 20.19 11.60
CA PHE A 47 -38.96 20.23 10.15
C PHE A 47 -37.69 20.83 9.52
N ALA A 48 -37.15 21.90 10.11
CA ALA A 48 -35.89 22.52 9.68
C ALA A 48 -34.70 21.55 9.84
N LEU A 49 -34.65 20.79 10.93
CA LEU A 49 -33.60 19.78 11.17
C LEU A 49 -33.64 18.64 10.15
N VAL A 50 -34.83 18.18 9.74
CA VAL A 50 -34.96 17.15 8.70
C VAL A 50 -34.44 17.65 7.35
N HIS A 51 -34.58 18.94 7.06
CA HIS A 51 -34.24 19.54 5.77
C HIS A 51 -32.94 20.35 5.78
N LEU A 52 -31.97 19.97 6.62
CA LEU A 52 -30.67 20.66 6.71
C LEU A 52 -29.91 20.73 5.37
N ARG A 53 -30.12 19.76 4.47
CA ARG A 53 -29.53 19.74 3.13
C ARG A 53 -30.01 20.91 2.25
N HIS A 54 -31.23 21.40 2.50
CA HIS A 54 -31.87 22.48 1.75
C HIS A 54 -31.89 23.77 2.55
N LEU A 55 -30.76 24.49 2.52
CA LEU A 55 -30.55 25.74 3.25
C LEU A 55 -31.72 26.74 3.18
N PRO A 56 -32.30 27.08 2.01
CA PRO A 56 -33.40 28.06 1.96
C PRO A 56 -34.69 27.56 2.63
N LEU A 57 -34.99 26.26 2.54
CA LEU A 57 -36.16 25.66 3.18
C LEU A 57 -35.99 25.62 4.71
N CYS A 58 -34.79 25.26 5.17
CA CYS A 58 -34.42 25.27 6.58
C CYS A 58 -34.50 26.68 7.17
N LEU A 59 -33.93 27.69 6.50
CA LEU A 59 -34.00 29.10 6.93
C LEU A 59 -35.45 29.59 7.04
N LEU A 60 -36.29 29.28 6.04
CA LEU A 60 -37.69 29.69 6.04
C LEU A 60 -38.49 29.02 7.19
N ALA A 61 -38.22 27.74 7.47
CA ALA A 61 -38.81 27.03 8.61
C ALA A 61 -38.35 27.58 9.96
N ILE A 62 -37.07 27.95 10.11
CA ILE A 62 -36.54 28.61 11.31
C ILE A 62 -37.19 29.99 11.51
N ILE A 63 -37.35 30.79 10.45
CA ILE A 63 -38.02 32.10 10.51
C ILE A 63 -39.47 31.93 10.98
N LEU A 64 -40.19 30.95 10.44
CA LEU A 64 -41.55 30.61 10.87
C LEU A 64 -41.60 30.19 12.34
N ALA A 65 -40.65 29.35 12.78
CA ALA A 65 -40.55 28.89 14.16
C ALA A 65 -40.24 30.04 15.15
N LEU A 66 -39.27 30.89 14.82
CA LEU A 66 -38.90 32.07 15.63
C LEU A 66 -40.04 33.08 15.72
N GLY A 67 -40.77 33.29 14.62
CA GLY A 67 -41.94 34.17 14.62
C GLY A 67 -43.03 33.71 15.59
N LEU A 68 -43.17 32.38 15.79
CA LEU A 68 -44.22 31.80 16.65
C LEU A 68 -43.91 31.97 18.14
N LEU A 69 -42.65 32.22 18.51
CA LEU A 69 -42.22 32.34 19.91
C LEU A 69 -42.73 33.65 20.56
N PRO A 70 -43.46 33.58 21.69
CA PRO A 70 -44.02 34.78 22.33
C PRO A 70 -42.96 35.79 22.79
N SER A 71 -41.74 35.32 23.09
CA SER A 71 -40.61 36.16 23.51
C SER A 71 -40.07 37.01 22.37
N VAL A 72 -39.91 36.42 21.17
CA VAL A 72 -39.46 37.12 19.96
C VAL A 72 -40.49 38.17 19.55
N HIS A 73 -41.77 37.82 19.67
CA HIS A 73 -42.86 38.70 19.36
C HIS A 73 -42.88 40.00 20.18
N ARG A 74 -42.80 39.88 21.50
CA ARG A 74 -42.76 41.04 22.40
C ARG A 74 -41.54 41.90 22.16
N TRP A 75 -40.41 41.28 21.85
CA TRP A 75 -39.18 42.01 21.52
C TRP A 75 -39.34 42.81 20.22
N LEU A 76 -39.92 42.23 19.17
CA LEU A 76 -40.20 42.91 17.90
C LEU A 76 -41.18 44.07 18.08
N GLU A 77 -42.30 43.86 18.79
CA GLU A 77 -43.28 44.92 19.05
C GLU A 77 -42.67 46.09 19.85
N LYS A 78 -41.82 45.79 20.84
CA LYS A 78 -41.15 46.80 21.65
C LYS A 78 -40.15 47.62 20.82
N LYS A 79 -39.39 46.95 19.96
CA LYS A 79 -38.37 47.61 19.12
C LYS A 79 -39.00 48.37 17.95
N GLY A 80 -40.07 47.85 17.37
CA GLY A 80 -40.76 48.41 16.20
C GLY A 80 -41.88 49.39 16.52
N GLN A 81 -42.27 49.54 17.80
CA GLN A 81 -43.36 50.43 18.23
C GLN A 81 -44.70 50.16 17.51
N PHE A 82 -45.03 48.89 17.25
CA PHE A 82 -46.31 48.46 16.66
C PHE A 82 -46.88 47.24 17.38
N ASP A 83 -48.16 46.96 17.16
CA ASP A 83 -48.87 45.81 17.73
C ASP A 83 -49.25 44.82 16.64
N PHE A 84 -48.90 43.55 16.83
CA PHE A 84 -49.34 42.51 15.92
C PHE A 84 -50.76 42.06 16.28
N THR A 85 -51.73 42.57 15.54
CA THR A 85 -53.11 42.08 15.60
C THR A 85 -53.20 40.62 15.08
N PRO A 86 -54.20 39.83 15.52
CA PRO A 86 -54.36 38.45 15.09
C PRO A 86 -54.57 38.31 13.58
N THR A 87 -55.10 39.34 12.91
CA THR A 87 -55.26 39.39 11.45
C THR A 87 -53.91 39.46 10.75
N ILE A 88 -53.03 40.38 11.17
CA ILE A 88 -51.67 40.53 10.62
C ILE A 88 -50.86 39.24 10.79
N LYS A 89 -51.02 38.53 11.91
CA LYS A 89 -50.34 37.24 12.12
C LYS A 89 -50.81 36.20 11.10
N ARG A 90 -52.13 35.99 10.99
CA ARG A 90 -52.69 34.98 10.08
C ARG A 90 -52.31 35.25 8.62
N THR A 91 -52.31 36.51 8.20
CA THR A 91 -51.90 36.88 6.84
C THR A 91 -50.41 36.64 6.61
N LEU A 92 -49.54 37.08 7.52
CA LEU A 92 -48.09 36.88 7.41
C LEU A 92 -47.71 35.39 7.37
N TYR A 93 -48.29 34.57 8.25
CA TYR A 93 -48.07 33.13 8.25
C TYR A 93 -48.65 32.45 7.00
N GLY A 94 -49.85 32.85 6.55
CA GLY A 94 -50.44 32.33 5.32
C GLY A 94 -49.56 32.60 4.09
N ILE A 95 -49.02 33.82 3.99
CA ILE A 95 -48.10 34.22 2.92
C ILE A 95 -46.81 33.41 2.98
N MET A 96 -46.25 33.15 4.16
CA MET A 96 -44.98 32.42 4.33
C MET A 96 -45.13 30.89 4.22
N LEU A 97 -46.33 30.33 4.44
CA LEU A 97 -46.60 28.90 4.27
C LEU A 97 -46.70 28.48 2.79
N LEU A 98 -47.17 29.37 1.91
CA LEU A 98 -47.24 29.10 0.47
C LEU A 98 -45.87 28.79 -0.17
N PRO A 99 -44.82 29.62 -0.02
CA PRO A 99 -43.50 29.31 -0.54
C PRO A 99 -42.86 28.11 0.18
N LEU A 100 -43.17 27.88 1.47
CA LEU A 100 -42.72 26.66 2.16
C LEU A 100 -43.22 25.41 1.43
N ALA A 101 -44.53 25.33 1.16
CA ALA A 101 -45.13 24.19 0.47
C ALA A 101 -44.58 24.00 -0.96
N LEU A 102 -44.46 25.09 -1.73
CA LEU A 102 -43.90 25.02 -3.09
C LEU A 102 -42.43 24.56 -3.09
N MET A 103 -41.62 25.09 -2.18
CA MET A 103 -40.20 24.73 -2.05
C MET A 103 -40.03 23.27 -1.62
N THR A 104 -40.87 22.75 -0.72
CA THR A 104 -40.81 21.32 -0.35
C THR A 104 -41.02 20.40 -1.55
N GLY A 105 -42.04 20.66 -2.37
CA GLY A 105 -42.34 19.84 -3.55
C GLY A 105 -41.28 19.97 -4.66
N TYR A 106 -40.64 21.13 -4.78
CA TYR A 106 -39.52 21.33 -5.69
C TYR A 106 -38.28 20.54 -5.25
N PHE A 107 -37.85 20.71 -4.00
CA PHE A 107 -36.65 20.05 -3.47
C PHE A 107 -36.82 18.54 -3.39
N SER A 108 -38.02 18.02 -3.05
CA SER A 108 -38.27 16.58 -3.04
C SER A 108 -38.11 15.96 -4.43
N LYS A 109 -38.54 16.66 -5.49
CA LYS A 109 -38.35 16.21 -6.89
C LYS A 109 -36.88 16.29 -7.30
N ALA A 110 -36.18 17.37 -6.90
CA ALA A 110 -34.76 17.53 -7.17
C ALA A 110 -33.93 16.41 -6.50
N ASP A 111 -34.23 16.09 -5.23
CA ASP A 111 -33.58 15.00 -4.49
C ASP A 111 -33.88 13.64 -5.10
N ALA A 112 -35.13 13.39 -5.52
CA ALA A 112 -35.50 12.14 -6.20
C ALA A 112 -34.73 11.96 -7.51
N LYS A 113 -34.55 13.04 -8.28
CA LYS A 113 -33.75 13.02 -9.52
C LYS A 113 -32.27 12.72 -9.24
N LEU A 114 -31.68 13.43 -8.27
CA LEU A 114 -30.28 13.20 -7.86
C LEU A 114 -30.07 11.77 -7.35
N ALA A 115 -31.00 11.25 -6.54
CA ALA A 115 -30.95 9.87 -6.05
C ALA A 115 -31.03 8.86 -7.19
N HIS A 116 -31.86 9.12 -8.20
CA HIS A 116 -31.95 8.29 -9.39
C HIS A 116 -30.66 8.32 -10.23
N GLU A 117 -30.09 9.49 -10.45
CA GLU A 117 -28.80 9.65 -11.16
C GLU A 117 -27.67 8.89 -10.44
N HIS A 118 -27.58 9.00 -9.11
CA HIS A 118 -26.61 8.24 -8.32
C HIS A 118 -26.85 6.73 -8.40
N PHE A 119 -28.11 6.30 -8.39
CA PHE A 119 -28.44 4.88 -8.55
C PHE A 119 -27.98 4.34 -9.91
N LEU A 120 -28.23 5.09 -10.99
CA LEU A 120 -27.77 4.74 -12.34
C LEU A 120 -26.24 4.68 -12.41
N GLN A 121 -25.54 5.67 -11.85
CA GLN A 121 -24.07 5.67 -11.78
C GLN A 121 -23.53 4.44 -11.04
N GLN A 122 -24.09 4.10 -9.88
CA GLN A 122 -23.68 2.92 -9.14
C GLN A 122 -23.94 1.63 -9.93
N GLN A 123 -25.01 1.58 -10.73
CA GLN A 123 -25.31 0.44 -11.58
C GLN A 123 -24.31 0.33 -12.75
N GLU A 124 -23.96 1.46 -13.37
CA GLU A 124 -22.94 1.52 -14.42
C GLU A 124 -21.56 1.13 -13.89
N GLU A 125 -21.14 1.64 -12.73
CA GLU A 125 -19.89 1.27 -12.07
C GLU A 125 -19.83 -0.23 -11.78
N LYS A 126 -20.91 -0.81 -11.23
CA LYS A 126 -21.01 -2.26 -11.01
C LYS A 126 -20.92 -3.03 -12.33
N ARG A 127 -21.60 -2.59 -13.37
CA ARG A 127 -21.56 -3.23 -14.70
C ARG A 127 -20.15 -3.19 -15.28
N LEU A 128 -19.47 -2.04 -15.19
CA LEU A 128 -18.08 -1.89 -15.63
C LEU A 128 -17.13 -2.74 -14.80
N ALA A 129 -17.34 -2.85 -13.49
CA ALA A 129 -16.57 -3.74 -12.62
C ALA A 129 -16.72 -5.22 -13.03
N VAL A 130 -17.94 -5.66 -13.38
CA VAL A 130 -18.16 -7.03 -13.89
C VAL A 130 -17.47 -7.24 -15.25
N ILE A 131 -17.59 -6.30 -16.18
CA ILE A 131 -16.97 -6.40 -17.51
C ILE A 131 -15.43 -6.44 -17.39
N THR A 132 -14.85 -5.59 -16.53
CA THR A 132 -13.40 -5.56 -16.30
C THR A 132 -12.91 -6.83 -15.63
N ALA A 133 -13.63 -7.36 -14.63
CA ALA A 133 -13.31 -8.64 -14.01
C ALA A 133 -13.38 -9.81 -15.01
N ALA A 134 -14.39 -9.84 -15.88
CA ALA A 134 -14.51 -10.86 -16.92
C ALA A 134 -13.35 -10.79 -17.94
N ARG A 135 -12.98 -9.58 -18.38
CA ARG A 135 -11.81 -9.36 -19.25
C ARG A 135 -10.52 -9.81 -18.58
N ASP A 136 -10.36 -9.53 -17.28
CA ASP A 136 -9.20 -9.94 -16.50
C ASP A 136 -9.10 -11.47 -16.38
N SER A 137 -10.24 -12.16 -16.20
CA SER A 137 -10.30 -13.62 -16.20
C SER A 137 -9.83 -14.20 -17.53
N VAL A 138 -10.36 -13.73 -18.65
CA VAL A 138 -9.97 -14.20 -19.99
C VAL A 138 -8.50 -13.95 -20.28
N ARG A 139 -7.97 -12.79 -19.86
CA ARG A 139 -6.55 -12.45 -19.94
C ARG A 139 -5.69 -13.46 -19.17
N LYS A 140 -6.08 -13.80 -17.93
CA LYS A 140 -5.37 -14.79 -17.10
C LYS A 140 -5.41 -16.18 -17.71
N ASP A 141 -6.56 -16.61 -18.22
CA ASP A 141 -6.69 -17.91 -18.89
C ASP A 141 -5.74 -18.00 -20.09
N SER A 142 -5.65 -16.92 -20.88
CA SER A 142 -4.74 -16.80 -22.02
C SER A 142 -3.27 -16.83 -21.58
N LEU A 143 -2.93 -16.11 -20.50
CA LEU A 143 -1.58 -16.10 -19.90
C LEU A 143 -1.16 -17.51 -19.46
N TYR A 144 -1.99 -18.20 -18.68
CA TYR A 144 -1.67 -19.53 -18.18
C TYR A 144 -1.60 -20.58 -19.29
N THR A 145 -2.47 -20.48 -20.30
CA THR A 145 -2.44 -21.37 -21.47
C THR A 145 -1.15 -21.19 -22.27
N CYS A 146 -0.67 -19.95 -22.43
CA CYS A 146 0.60 -19.67 -23.08
C CYS A 146 1.78 -20.21 -22.25
N ILE A 147 1.79 -19.99 -20.93
CA ILE A 147 2.80 -20.53 -20.02
C ILE A 147 2.86 -22.06 -20.08
N SER A 148 1.72 -22.75 -20.05
CA SER A 148 1.69 -24.21 -20.12
C SER A 148 2.19 -24.73 -21.47
N SER A 149 1.84 -24.04 -22.56
CA SER A 149 2.28 -24.40 -23.91
C SER A 149 3.79 -24.26 -24.06
N LEU A 150 4.35 -23.14 -23.58
CA LEU A 150 5.79 -22.88 -23.57
C LEU A 150 6.52 -23.98 -22.78
N LYS A 151 6.08 -24.28 -21.55
CA LYS A 151 6.71 -25.33 -20.72
C LYS A 151 6.69 -26.70 -21.42
N HIS A 152 5.56 -27.06 -22.02
CA HIS A 152 5.42 -28.32 -22.73
C HIS A 152 6.31 -28.40 -23.98
N GLN A 153 6.40 -27.33 -24.76
CA GLN A 153 7.26 -27.29 -25.95
C GLN A 153 8.76 -27.29 -25.60
N GLN A 154 9.13 -26.65 -24.50
CA GLN A 154 10.49 -26.65 -23.96
C GLN A 154 10.94 -28.06 -23.55
N GLN A 155 10.07 -28.82 -22.88
CA GLN A 155 10.34 -30.23 -22.54
C GLN A 155 10.57 -31.12 -23.77
N LYS A 156 9.90 -30.82 -24.88
CA LYS A 156 10.09 -31.54 -26.16
C LYS A 156 11.31 -31.07 -26.94
N GLY A 157 12.03 -30.04 -26.47
CA GLY A 157 13.17 -29.45 -27.16
C GLY A 157 12.84 -28.86 -28.54
N SER A 158 11.57 -28.54 -28.78
CA SER A 158 11.06 -28.20 -30.13
C SER A 158 11.17 -26.72 -30.48
N LEU A 159 11.55 -25.86 -29.53
CA LEU A 159 11.59 -24.40 -29.72
C LEU A 159 12.97 -23.88 -30.06
N SER A 160 13.01 -22.99 -31.05
CA SER A 160 14.16 -22.11 -31.33
C SER A 160 14.23 -20.95 -30.32
N GLU A 161 15.42 -20.38 -30.16
CA GLU A 161 15.65 -19.26 -29.23
C GLU A 161 14.80 -18.03 -29.57
N THR A 162 14.56 -17.78 -30.87
CA THR A 162 13.71 -16.67 -31.34
C THR A 162 12.24 -16.86 -31.01
N GLU A 163 11.73 -18.10 -31.09
CA GLU A 163 10.35 -18.42 -30.70
C GLU A 163 10.14 -18.29 -29.19
N VAL A 164 11.14 -18.68 -28.39
CA VAL A 164 11.07 -18.49 -26.94
C VAL A 164 10.99 -17.00 -26.60
N GLN A 165 11.80 -16.16 -27.24
CA GLN A 165 11.79 -14.71 -27.00
C GLN A 165 10.47 -14.07 -27.44
N SER A 166 9.89 -14.48 -28.58
CA SER A 166 8.60 -13.94 -29.03
C SER A 166 7.45 -14.34 -28.10
N LEU A 167 7.44 -15.57 -27.59
CA LEU A 167 6.47 -16.03 -26.59
C LEU A 167 6.61 -15.26 -25.27
N LEU A 168 7.84 -15.06 -24.79
CA LEU A 168 8.10 -14.27 -23.58
C LEU A 168 7.64 -12.82 -23.73
N ALA A 169 7.83 -12.20 -24.90
CA ALA A 169 7.32 -10.85 -25.17
C ALA A 169 5.78 -10.81 -25.19
N GLY A 170 5.13 -11.85 -25.73
CA GLY A 170 3.68 -12.01 -25.64
C GLY A 170 3.20 -12.12 -24.18
N LEU A 171 3.93 -12.88 -23.35
CA LEU A 171 3.63 -13.01 -21.92
C LEU A 171 3.79 -11.70 -21.15
N ASP A 172 4.76 -10.84 -21.49
CA ASP A 172 4.90 -9.52 -20.87
C ASP A 172 3.66 -8.65 -21.08
N SER A 173 3.09 -8.69 -22.29
CA SER A 173 1.88 -7.91 -22.61
C SER A 173 0.65 -8.37 -21.81
N LEU A 174 0.64 -9.64 -21.41
CA LEU A 174 -0.44 -10.25 -20.63
C LEU A 174 -0.22 -10.12 -19.13
N ALA A 175 1.02 -10.06 -18.64
CA ALA A 175 1.35 -10.03 -17.21
C ALA A 175 1.23 -8.61 -16.62
N VAL A 176 0.13 -8.33 -15.95
CA VAL A 176 -0.15 -7.01 -15.36
C VAL A 176 0.18 -7.00 -13.86
N GLY A 177 -0.25 -8.04 -13.15
CA GLY A 177 -0.14 -8.14 -11.70
C GLY A 177 1.29 -8.45 -11.20
N PRO A 178 1.60 -8.16 -9.92
CA PRO A 178 2.92 -8.42 -9.35
C PRO A 178 3.24 -9.93 -9.28
N GLU A 179 2.26 -10.76 -8.90
CA GLU A 179 2.43 -12.22 -8.85
C GLU A 179 2.67 -12.82 -10.25
N GLU A 180 1.94 -12.31 -11.27
CA GLU A 180 2.10 -12.75 -12.66
C GLU A 180 3.50 -12.41 -13.19
N LYS A 181 3.99 -11.20 -12.89
CA LYS A 181 5.35 -10.76 -13.24
C LYS A 181 6.42 -11.59 -12.54
N LYS A 182 6.19 -11.97 -11.28
CA LYS A 182 7.09 -12.85 -10.54
C LYS A 182 7.16 -14.25 -11.18
N VAL A 183 6.01 -14.84 -11.52
CA VAL A 183 5.95 -16.12 -12.25
C VAL A 183 6.72 -16.03 -13.59
N LEU A 184 6.56 -14.92 -14.32
CA LEU A 184 7.29 -14.72 -15.57
C LEU A 184 8.81 -14.56 -15.35
N ALA A 185 9.23 -13.88 -14.29
CA ALA A 185 10.64 -13.78 -13.90
C ALA A 185 11.24 -15.15 -13.58
N ASP A 186 10.51 -15.99 -12.83
CA ASP A 186 10.94 -17.36 -12.52
C ASP A 186 11.07 -18.22 -13.80
N ILE A 187 10.12 -18.08 -14.74
CA ILE A 187 10.18 -18.75 -16.05
C ILE A 187 11.44 -18.30 -16.81
N ARG A 188 11.70 -17.00 -16.88
CA ARG A 188 12.89 -16.44 -17.54
C ARG A 188 14.18 -16.95 -16.91
N PHE A 189 14.24 -16.96 -15.58
CA PHE A 189 15.39 -17.47 -14.84
C PHE A 189 15.69 -18.92 -15.21
N ASN A 190 14.67 -19.78 -15.24
CA ASN A 190 14.83 -21.20 -15.60
C ASN A 190 15.26 -21.38 -17.07
N ILE A 191 14.63 -20.65 -18.00
CA ILE A 191 15.02 -20.68 -19.43
C ILE A 191 16.48 -20.24 -19.60
N ALA A 192 16.87 -19.14 -18.97
CA ALA A 192 18.24 -18.63 -19.04
C ALA A 192 19.24 -19.60 -18.39
N LYS A 193 18.85 -20.27 -17.29
CA LYS A 193 19.66 -21.32 -16.65
C LYS A 193 19.88 -22.51 -17.59
N GLU A 194 18.85 -23.02 -18.24
CA GLU A 194 18.99 -24.08 -19.24
C GLU A 194 19.82 -23.65 -20.46
N GLY A 195 19.60 -22.44 -20.95
CA GLY A 195 20.38 -21.83 -22.03
C GLY A 195 21.86 -21.71 -21.68
N ALA A 196 22.18 -21.30 -20.45
CA ALA A 196 23.55 -21.23 -19.96
C ALA A 196 24.22 -22.61 -19.96
N VAL A 197 23.55 -23.65 -19.45
CA VAL A 197 24.06 -25.03 -19.49
C VAL A 197 24.32 -25.50 -20.92
N LYS A 198 23.41 -25.18 -21.86
CA LYS A 198 23.58 -25.50 -23.28
C LYS A 198 24.80 -24.79 -23.89
N LEU A 199 25.04 -23.52 -23.55
CA LEU A 199 26.23 -22.78 -23.97
C LEU A 199 27.52 -23.41 -23.44
N VAL A 200 27.52 -23.82 -22.16
CA VAL A 200 28.63 -24.56 -21.55
C VAL A 200 28.93 -25.84 -22.32
N ASN A 201 27.91 -26.67 -22.56
CA ASN A 201 28.05 -27.93 -23.28
C ASN A 201 28.49 -27.74 -24.74
N SER A 202 28.15 -26.59 -25.34
CA SER A 202 28.55 -26.23 -26.71
C SER A 202 29.94 -25.59 -26.78
N GLY A 203 30.67 -25.48 -25.65
CA GLY A 203 32.01 -24.89 -25.59
C GLY A 203 32.05 -23.36 -25.75
N LYS A 204 30.89 -22.69 -25.73
CA LYS A 204 30.78 -21.23 -25.84
C LYS A 204 31.00 -20.56 -24.49
N TYR A 205 32.17 -20.78 -23.90
CA TYR A 205 32.46 -20.43 -22.50
C TYR A 205 32.35 -18.94 -22.20
N LYS A 206 32.78 -18.05 -23.11
CA LYS A 206 32.68 -16.59 -22.90
C LYS A 206 31.23 -16.15 -22.73
N SER A 207 30.37 -16.49 -23.69
CA SER A 207 28.94 -16.18 -23.63
C SER A 207 28.25 -16.85 -22.45
N ALA A 208 28.65 -18.06 -22.09
CA ALA A 208 28.12 -18.75 -20.91
C ALA A 208 28.44 -18.00 -19.61
N VAL A 209 29.66 -17.48 -19.46
CA VAL A 209 30.06 -16.69 -18.28
C VAL A 209 29.18 -15.45 -18.12
N ASP A 210 28.88 -14.74 -19.21
CA ASP A 210 28.03 -13.55 -19.16
C ASP A 210 26.63 -13.88 -18.62
N VAL A 211 26.00 -14.92 -19.17
CA VAL A 211 24.66 -15.37 -18.74
C VAL A 211 24.69 -15.91 -17.30
N LEU A 212 25.68 -16.74 -16.96
CA LEU A 212 25.82 -17.31 -15.61
C LEU A 212 26.05 -16.22 -14.55
N THR A 213 26.81 -15.18 -14.88
CA THR A 213 27.04 -14.04 -13.99
C THR A 213 25.74 -13.26 -13.75
N ALA A 214 24.93 -13.06 -14.80
CA ALA A 214 23.61 -12.44 -14.67
C ALA A 214 22.61 -13.29 -13.86
N LEU A 215 22.73 -14.62 -13.90
CA LEU A 215 21.91 -15.53 -13.08
C LEU A 215 22.36 -15.55 -11.63
N LEU A 216 23.68 -15.56 -11.37
CA LEU A 216 24.25 -15.55 -10.02
C LEU A 216 24.00 -14.25 -9.26
N SER A 217 23.73 -13.14 -9.94
CA SER A 217 23.27 -11.92 -9.24
C SER A 217 21.89 -12.09 -8.59
N GLN A 218 21.07 -13.01 -9.10
CA GLN A 218 19.74 -13.34 -8.58
C GLN A 218 19.77 -14.53 -7.63
N ALA A 219 20.64 -15.52 -7.88
CA ALA A 219 20.82 -16.70 -7.04
C ALA A 219 22.31 -16.94 -6.72
N PRO A 220 22.90 -16.16 -5.80
CA PRO A 220 24.36 -16.16 -5.57
C PRO A 220 24.94 -17.49 -5.06
N GLU A 221 24.10 -18.30 -4.42
CA GLU A 221 24.51 -19.55 -3.79
C GLU A 221 24.09 -20.79 -4.59
N ASP A 222 23.58 -20.65 -5.83
CA ASP A 222 23.17 -21.79 -6.65
C ASP A 222 24.41 -22.64 -7.02
N PRO A 223 24.53 -23.89 -6.49
CA PRO A 223 25.71 -24.71 -6.70
C PRO A 223 25.93 -25.11 -8.16
N VAL A 224 24.85 -25.20 -8.95
CA VAL A 224 24.92 -25.59 -10.37
C VAL A 224 25.44 -24.43 -11.19
N LEU A 225 24.97 -23.20 -10.92
CA LEU A 225 25.44 -22.00 -11.63
C LEU A 225 26.91 -21.70 -11.31
N LEU A 226 27.30 -21.77 -10.04
CA LEU A 226 28.68 -21.59 -9.60
C LEU A 226 29.61 -22.63 -10.24
N TYR A 227 29.23 -23.91 -10.21
CA TYR A 227 30.00 -24.98 -10.84
C TYR A 227 30.18 -24.75 -12.35
N ASN A 228 29.10 -24.43 -13.05
CA ASN A 228 29.18 -24.20 -14.50
C ASN A 228 30.01 -22.97 -14.85
N ARG A 229 29.96 -21.90 -14.04
CA ARG A 229 30.78 -20.70 -14.28
C ARG A 229 32.26 -20.99 -14.01
N ALA A 230 32.56 -21.73 -12.94
CA ALA A 230 33.91 -22.19 -12.67
C ALA A 230 34.49 -23.04 -13.81
N LEU A 231 33.71 -23.99 -14.33
CA LEU A 231 34.11 -24.80 -15.48
C LEU A 231 34.44 -23.90 -16.68
N CYS A 232 33.64 -22.87 -16.94
CA CYS A 232 33.92 -21.92 -18.01
C CYS A 232 35.22 -21.14 -17.77
N TYR A 233 35.45 -20.62 -16.57
CA TYR A 233 36.67 -19.89 -16.24
C TYR A 233 37.94 -20.74 -16.39
N ASP A 234 37.89 -22.00 -15.94
CA ASP A 234 39.00 -22.94 -16.13
C ASP A 234 39.29 -23.16 -17.63
N LYS A 235 38.25 -23.37 -18.44
CA LYS A 235 38.39 -23.52 -19.90
C LYS A 235 38.87 -22.25 -20.61
N LEU A 236 38.65 -21.09 -20.02
CA LEU A 236 39.15 -19.81 -20.51
C LEU A 236 40.57 -19.49 -20.01
N GLY A 237 41.18 -20.38 -19.20
CA GLY A 237 42.55 -20.21 -18.69
C GLY A 237 42.65 -19.35 -17.43
N ALA A 238 41.55 -19.19 -16.68
CA ALA A 238 41.50 -18.44 -15.42
C ALA A 238 41.22 -19.37 -14.21
N PRO A 239 42.12 -20.32 -13.90
CA PRO A 239 41.86 -21.34 -12.87
C PRO A 239 41.72 -20.76 -11.46
N GLU A 240 42.37 -19.63 -11.15
CA GLU A 240 42.24 -18.96 -9.84
C GLU A 240 40.79 -18.54 -9.58
N THR A 241 40.15 -17.88 -10.54
CA THR A 241 38.74 -17.49 -10.45
C THR A 241 37.80 -18.70 -10.43
N ALA A 242 38.12 -19.74 -11.20
CA ALA A 242 37.34 -20.98 -11.18
C ALA A 242 37.34 -21.62 -9.78
N ILE A 243 38.49 -21.62 -9.11
CA ILE A 243 38.63 -22.24 -7.78
C ILE A 243 37.84 -21.48 -6.72
N GLN A 244 37.75 -20.15 -6.83
CA GLN A 244 36.89 -19.37 -5.94
C GLN A 244 35.41 -19.79 -6.09
N ASP A 245 34.91 -19.87 -7.32
CA ASP A 245 33.53 -20.33 -7.58
C ASP A 245 33.29 -21.78 -7.14
N LEU A 246 34.27 -22.68 -7.35
CA LEU A 246 34.16 -24.07 -6.90
C LEU A 246 34.10 -24.17 -5.38
N ARG A 247 34.88 -23.37 -4.65
CA ARG A 247 34.80 -23.35 -3.18
C ARG A 247 33.42 -22.93 -2.69
N LEU A 248 32.82 -21.92 -3.33
CA LEU A 248 31.45 -21.50 -3.02
C LEU A 248 30.46 -22.63 -3.33
N ALA A 249 30.57 -23.27 -4.50
CA ALA A 249 29.72 -24.39 -4.87
C ALA A 249 29.86 -25.60 -3.92
N MET A 250 31.09 -25.90 -3.48
CA MET A 250 31.37 -26.95 -2.50
C MET A 250 30.75 -26.64 -1.14
N LYS A 251 30.85 -25.39 -0.68
CA LYS A 251 30.19 -24.94 0.55
C LYS A 251 28.66 -25.08 0.47
N ALA A 252 28.10 -24.89 -0.72
CA ALA A 252 26.69 -25.14 -1.02
C ALA A 252 26.34 -26.63 -1.25
N GLY A 253 27.28 -27.57 -1.06
CA GLY A 253 27.05 -29.02 -1.11
C GLY A 253 27.22 -29.67 -2.50
N SER A 254 27.87 -29.01 -3.45
CA SER A 254 28.07 -29.55 -4.80
C SER A 254 29.20 -30.58 -4.86
N ALA A 255 28.84 -31.88 -4.84
CA ALA A 255 29.80 -32.97 -5.05
C ALA A 255 30.54 -32.90 -6.42
N PRO A 256 29.90 -32.51 -7.54
CA PRO A 256 30.62 -32.28 -8.80
C PRO A 256 31.68 -31.17 -8.69
N ALA A 257 31.41 -30.11 -7.92
CA ALA A 257 32.36 -29.03 -7.72
C ALA A 257 33.57 -29.48 -6.90
N GLU A 258 33.36 -30.27 -5.84
CA GLU A 258 34.46 -30.84 -5.04
C GLU A 258 35.39 -31.70 -5.91
N LYS A 259 34.80 -32.63 -6.67
CA LYS A 259 35.57 -33.48 -7.59
C LYS A 259 36.34 -32.67 -8.64
N TYR A 260 35.73 -31.62 -9.18
CA TYR A 260 36.38 -30.77 -10.18
C TYR A 260 37.47 -29.88 -9.57
N HIS A 261 37.24 -29.35 -8.37
CA HIS A 261 38.23 -28.60 -7.61
C HIS A 261 39.50 -29.41 -7.38
N ASP A 262 39.37 -30.65 -6.92
CA ASP A 262 40.54 -31.51 -6.68
C ASP A 262 41.25 -31.92 -7.97
N LYS A 263 40.53 -31.97 -9.09
CA LYS A 263 41.12 -32.23 -10.41
C LYS A 263 41.98 -31.08 -10.88
N ILE A 264 41.52 -29.82 -10.77
CA ILE A 264 42.26 -28.65 -11.27
C ILE A 264 43.26 -28.10 -10.25
N ASN A 265 43.04 -28.38 -8.96
CA ASN A 265 43.87 -27.93 -7.85
C ASN A 265 44.21 -29.10 -6.90
N PRO A 266 44.92 -30.13 -7.38
CA PRO A 266 45.26 -31.29 -6.57
C PRO A 266 46.23 -30.90 -5.45
N VAL A 267 46.12 -31.62 -4.32
CA VAL A 267 47.07 -31.50 -3.21
C VAL A 267 48.44 -32.00 -3.67
N ARG A 268 49.46 -31.16 -3.49
CA ARG A 268 50.86 -31.44 -3.79
C ARG A 268 51.63 -31.57 -2.49
N LYS A 269 52.72 -32.36 -2.51
CA LYS A 269 53.65 -32.48 -1.38
C LYS A 269 54.99 -31.89 -1.79
N ARG A 270 55.58 -31.08 -0.92
CA ARG A 270 56.97 -30.62 -1.06
C ARG A 270 57.75 -30.96 0.20
N VAL A 271 59.03 -31.22 0.03
CA VAL A 271 59.93 -31.41 1.16
C VAL A 271 60.21 -30.03 1.77
N THR A 272 59.90 -29.85 3.05
CA THR A 272 60.18 -28.60 3.78
C THR A 272 61.44 -28.70 4.62
N GLY A 273 61.87 -29.92 4.93
CA GLY A 273 63.08 -30.16 5.70
C GLY A 273 63.34 -31.64 5.90
N TYR A 274 64.35 -31.91 6.74
CA TYR A 274 64.74 -33.27 7.09
C TYR A 274 64.84 -33.41 8.60
N VAL A 275 64.30 -34.50 9.11
CA VAL A 275 64.39 -34.90 10.51
C VAL A 275 65.13 -36.20 10.66
N THR A 276 65.62 -36.43 11.86
CA THR A 276 66.23 -37.69 12.24
C THR A 276 65.14 -38.61 12.77
N ARG A 277 64.97 -39.78 12.15
CA ARG A 277 64.12 -40.87 12.67
C ARG A 277 64.93 -41.71 13.65
N CYS A 278 64.43 -41.78 14.88
CA CYS A 278 64.94 -42.69 15.88
C CYS A 278 64.45 -44.13 15.61
N CYS A 279 65.14 -45.13 16.15
CA CYS A 279 64.83 -46.53 15.88
C CYS A 279 63.55 -47.05 16.53
N ASP A 280 62.99 -46.32 17.50
CA ASP A 280 61.66 -46.55 18.06
C ASP A 280 60.50 -45.97 17.21
N GLY A 281 60.81 -45.33 16.08
CA GLY A 281 59.85 -44.72 15.16
C GLY A 281 59.55 -43.24 15.43
N THR A 282 60.03 -42.69 16.55
CA THR A 282 59.90 -41.25 16.83
C THR A 282 60.83 -40.41 15.94
N THR A 283 60.57 -39.10 15.86
CA THR A 283 61.40 -38.16 15.10
C THR A 283 62.01 -37.10 16.01
N SER A 284 63.23 -36.68 15.69
CA SER A 284 63.99 -35.68 16.43
C SER A 284 64.73 -34.75 15.46
N TYR A 285 64.98 -33.51 15.89
CA TYR A 285 65.85 -32.56 15.20
C TYR A 285 67.31 -32.64 15.69
N ALA A 286 67.62 -33.50 16.68
CA ALA A 286 68.95 -33.65 17.24
C ALA A 286 69.93 -34.32 16.26
N ARG A 287 71.14 -33.75 16.11
CA ARG A 287 72.19 -34.26 15.22
C ARG A 287 73.50 -34.51 15.97
N GLY A 288 74.29 -35.49 15.51
CA GLY A 288 75.62 -35.80 16.04
C GLY A 288 75.68 -37.03 16.96
N ARG A 289 76.85 -37.27 17.55
CA ARG A 289 77.09 -38.46 18.39
C ARG A 289 76.19 -38.42 19.64
N GLY A 290 75.48 -39.53 19.89
CA GLY A 290 74.55 -39.69 21.02
C GLY A 290 73.09 -39.32 20.73
N ALA A 291 72.76 -38.84 19.52
CA ALA A 291 71.39 -38.58 19.12
C ALA A 291 70.53 -39.86 19.18
N CYS A 292 69.27 -39.72 19.60
CA CYS A 292 68.33 -40.83 19.79
C CYS A 292 68.81 -41.96 20.72
N SER A 293 69.79 -41.74 21.61
CA SER A 293 70.33 -42.79 22.50
C SER A 293 69.28 -43.45 23.39
N TRP A 294 68.30 -42.68 23.88
CA TRP A 294 67.14 -43.18 24.63
C TRP A 294 66.05 -43.80 23.75
N HIS A 295 66.12 -43.58 22.43
CA HIS A 295 65.15 -44.02 21.43
C HIS A 295 65.72 -45.15 20.54
N GLY A 296 66.68 -45.92 21.07
CA GLY A 296 67.30 -47.06 20.39
C GLY A 296 68.33 -46.70 19.30
N GLY A 297 68.79 -45.45 19.26
CA GLY A 297 69.72 -44.94 18.25
C GLY A 297 69.02 -44.34 17.02
N VAL A 298 69.82 -43.91 16.05
CA VAL A 298 69.33 -43.28 14.82
C VAL A 298 69.17 -44.32 13.73
N CYS A 299 67.96 -44.41 13.18
CA CYS A 299 67.62 -45.31 12.08
C CYS A 299 67.63 -44.60 10.71
N ASN A 300 67.30 -43.30 10.65
CA ASN A 300 67.49 -42.50 9.44
C ASN A 300 67.84 -41.05 9.80
N TRP A 301 69.01 -40.58 9.37
CA TRP A 301 69.46 -39.21 9.61
C TRP A 301 68.69 -38.15 8.81
N ASN A 302 68.19 -38.52 7.63
CA ASN A 302 67.64 -37.61 6.63
C ASN A 302 66.24 -38.07 6.21
N GLU A 303 65.34 -38.28 7.17
CA GLU A 303 63.95 -38.51 6.83
C GLU A 303 63.31 -37.22 6.31
N PRO A 304 62.76 -37.20 5.07
CA PRO A 304 62.12 -36.02 4.53
C PRO A 304 60.80 -35.72 5.27
N GLN A 305 60.63 -34.46 5.69
CA GLN A 305 59.35 -33.92 6.12
C GLN A 305 58.62 -33.34 4.92
N TYR A 306 57.35 -33.72 4.75
CA TYR A 306 56.51 -33.24 3.67
C TYR A 306 55.47 -32.26 4.21
N GLU A 307 55.29 -31.14 3.50
CA GLU A 307 54.14 -30.25 3.65
C GLU A 307 53.20 -30.46 2.46
N THR A 308 51.90 -30.60 2.75
CA THR A 308 50.85 -30.61 1.72
C THR A 308 50.40 -29.20 1.43
N TYR A 309 50.30 -28.84 0.15
CA TYR A 309 49.82 -27.53 -0.30
C TYR A 309 49.05 -27.67 -1.61
N ARG A 310 48.19 -26.70 -1.92
CA ARG A 310 47.58 -26.54 -3.24
C ARG A 310 48.18 -25.33 -3.95
N LYS A 311 48.15 -25.33 -5.28
CA LYS A 311 48.75 -24.22 -6.06
C LYS A 311 47.96 -22.93 -5.88
N TYR A 312 46.65 -23.06 -5.79
CA TYR A 312 45.69 -21.96 -5.71
C TYR A 312 44.95 -22.08 -4.38
N GLU A 313 45.67 -21.85 -3.29
CA GLU A 313 45.17 -21.96 -1.91
C GLU A 313 44.72 -20.60 -1.38
#